data_AF-A0A931B8W1-F1
#
_entry.id   AF-A0A931B8W1-F1
#
_cell.length_a   1.000
_cell.length_b   1.000
_cell.length_c   1.000
_cell.angle_alpha   90.00
_cell.angle_beta   90.00
_cell.angle_gamma   90.00
#
_symmetry.space_group_name_H-M   'P 1'
#
loop_
_entity.id
_entity.type
_entity.pdbx_description
1 polymer ?
#
loop_
_entity_poly.entity_id
_entity_poly.type
_entity_poly.pdbx_seq_one_letter_code
_entity_poly.pdbx_strand_id
1 'polypeptide(L)'
;MQQKPSSGGELSDGQGVEESGGHAAAHSHRASRRTSRRTNGPKRRRWKRILLWTSGTLAFLILVAAGGLYFYVQKLNSNIKKGALNNGGVVHAAPPKPDRFGRTPLNILLIGSDGRNNSQDCTLGGACDNSLPHADVEMLVHLSADRSNASVLSIPRDTSVEISACTDSSGVLHPAHRDIITDSLNYGPGCTVDTWEDLTHIHIDHYMMIDFSGVVQMADAIGGVSVCTKENVRDSEVYTDATGTHDIGSHLELSAGTHVITGQQALEWLRTRHAWGDGSDIGRTKAQHLYLNSMVRSMKSLNTLLDPLTVNKLAVAATKSLSVDTGLGSVNALADLALELNKVATDRITTVTMPWAQDPADPTAHLVPTQDAFTIFNMLVNDIPLDKNGPSTTGAQPTPTPTPTAAPTQPVDKATVAVTVQNDSQQTGRGRMMTDYLVAHGFSQATVDLNSGQSSTTTLTYPSSEKAQAQAVASALGLPAKALTASGSGSGSASGLKLVIGSDWTSGTNYLAANPLPSAGALPTSAVTQNAASDTNDCMDVNPAPYTSFAPGQPHYIYSWVGSTPPSN
;
A
#
# COMPACT_ATOMS: atom_id res chain seq x y z
N MET A 1 -12.58 55.03 31.33
CA MET A 1 -11.25 55.58 31.67
C MET A 1 -10.50 55.80 30.35
N GLN A 2 -10.27 57.08 30.02
CA GLN A 2 -9.34 57.72 29.05
C GLN A 2 -8.93 56.88 27.82
N GLN A 3 -9.23 57.16 26.53
CA GLN A 3 -9.49 58.38 25.75
C GLN A 3 -8.53 59.56 26.02
N LYS A 4 -7.65 59.89 25.05
CA LYS A 4 -7.92 60.92 24.01
C LYS A 4 -6.77 61.05 22.97
N PRO A 5 -7.09 61.38 21.70
CA PRO A 5 -6.19 61.79 20.61
C PRO A 5 -6.22 63.32 20.35
N SER A 6 -5.45 63.83 19.36
CA SER A 6 -5.57 65.09 18.56
C SER A 6 -4.16 65.50 18.08
N SER A 7 -3.87 66.14 16.95
CA SER A 7 -4.49 67.19 16.11
C SER A 7 -3.85 67.15 14.71
N GLY A 8 -4.33 67.73 13.61
CA GLY A 8 -5.26 68.82 13.28
C GLY A 8 -4.78 69.38 11.92
N GLY A 9 -5.65 69.53 10.90
CA GLY A 9 -6.12 70.85 10.39
C GLY A 9 -5.16 71.41 9.31
N GLU A 10 -5.55 72.07 8.22
CA GLU A 10 -6.81 72.67 7.81
C GLU A 10 -6.71 73.09 6.33
N LEU A 11 -7.86 73.25 5.68
CA LEU A 11 -8.07 73.79 4.32
C LEU A 11 -7.92 75.31 4.29
N SER A 12 -7.62 75.90 3.12
CA SER A 12 -8.39 77.07 2.66
C SER A 12 -8.26 77.30 1.15
N ASP A 13 -9.43 77.53 0.59
CA ASP A 13 -9.80 78.05 -0.71
C ASP A 13 -9.46 79.55 -0.84
N GLY A 14 -9.51 80.13 -2.05
CA GLY A 14 -9.43 81.59 -2.20
C GLY A 14 -9.10 82.13 -3.60
N GLN A 15 -10.15 82.56 -4.30
CA GLN A 15 -10.20 83.22 -5.61
C GLN A 15 -9.50 84.60 -5.68
N GLY A 16 -9.11 85.00 -6.89
CA GLY A 16 -9.70 86.19 -7.53
C GLY A 16 -8.85 87.45 -7.75
N VAL A 17 -9.04 88.02 -8.96
CA VAL A 17 -8.99 89.45 -9.36
C VAL A 17 -7.58 90.04 -9.60
N GLU A 18 -7.13 90.32 -10.82
CA GLU A 18 -7.50 91.33 -11.85
C GLU A 18 -6.95 92.75 -11.57
N GLU A 19 -6.60 93.44 -12.67
CA GLU A 19 -6.09 94.82 -12.82
C GLU A 19 -4.61 95.10 -12.45
N SER A 20 -3.87 96.04 -13.05
CA SER A 20 -3.98 96.89 -14.26
C SER A 20 -2.75 97.83 -14.21
N GLY A 21 -2.23 98.23 -15.37
CA GLY A 21 -1.28 99.36 -15.52
C GLY A 21 0.18 99.03 -15.19
N GLY A 22 1.19 99.53 -15.88
CA GLY A 22 1.27 100.55 -16.93
C GLY A 22 2.73 101.00 -17.04
N HIS A 23 3.10 101.43 -18.25
CA HIS A 23 4.23 102.29 -18.61
C HIS A 23 5.66 101.73 -18.81
N ALA A 24 6.10 101.98 -20.07
CA ALA A 24 7.37 102.61 -20.47
C ALA A 24 8.66 101.80 -20.26
N ALA A 25 9.73 101.93 -21.05
CA ALA A 25 10.00 102.44 -22.39
C ALA A 25 11.44 101.96 -22.72
N ALA A 26 11.74 101.82 -24.02
CA ALA A 26 13.05 101.91 -24.68
C ALA A 26 14.35 101.49 -23.95
N HIS A 27 15.11 100.56 -24.52
CA HIS A 27 16.30 100.88 -25.34
C HIS A 27 17.04 99.63 -25.84
N SER A 28 17.65 99.82 -27.01
CA SER A 28 18.63 99.02 -27.74
C SER A 28 19.59 98.13 -26.93
N HIS A 29 19.94 96.94 -27.45
CA HIS A 29 21.28 96.66 -28.01
C HIS A 29 21.38 95.25 -28.60
N ARG A 30 22.11 95.19 -29.71
CA ARG A 30 22.48 94.04 -30.52
C ARG A 30 23.50 93.15 -29.79
N ALA A 31 23.23 91.85 -29.66
CA ALA A 31 24.28 90.85 -29.44
C ALA A 31 23.85 89.47 -29.96
N SER A 32 24.63 88.97 -30.92
CA SER A 32 24.58 87.60 -31.44
C SER A 32 24.88 86.58 -30.34
N ARG A 33 24.01 85.58 -30.15
CA ARG A 33 24.37 84.32 -29.51
C ARG A 33 23.57 83.15 -30.10
N ARG A 34 24.33 82.19 -30.63
CA ARG A 34 23.96 80.85 -31.12
C ARG A 34 22.83 80.22 -30.31
N THR A 35 21.70 79.94 -30.95
CA THR A 35 20.73 78.96 -30.46
C THR A 35 20.84 77.68 -31.29
N SER A 36 21.55 76.72 -30.72
CA SER A 36 21.47 75.31 -31.08
C SER A 36 20.03 74.82 -30.91
N ARG A 37 19.37 74.52 -32.03
CA ARG A 37 18.05 73.91 -32.07
C ARG A 37 18.20 72.42 -31.73
N ARG A 38 18.16 72.08 -30.44
CA ARG A 38 18.16 70.69 -29.98
C ARG A 38 16.75 70.13 -30.21
N THR A 39 16.56 69.45 -31.33
CA THR A 39 15.35 68.68 -31.64
C THR A 39 15.24 67.52 -30.65
N ASN A 40 14.22 67.56 -29.78
CA ASN A 40 13.83 66.39 -29.00
C ASN A 40 13.16 65.37 -29.94
N GLY A 41 13.97 64.46 -30.49
CA GLY A 41 13.50 63.31 -31.27
C GLY A 41 12.70 62.29 -30.43
N PRO A 42 11.98 61.35 -31.10
CA PRO A 42 10.86 60.60 -30.55
C PRO A 42 11.31 59.44 -29.65
N LYS A 43 11.70 59.72 -28.40
CA LYS A 43 12.15 58.68 -27.47
C LYS A 43 11.05 57.70 -27.03
N ARG A 44 9.76 58.09 -27.02
CA ARG A 44 8.64 57.22 -26.60
C ARG A 44 8.34 56.03 -27.54
N ARG A 45 8.71 56.09 -28.82
CA ARG A 45 8.42 55.02 -29.81
C ARG A 45 9.42 53.87 -29.77
N ARG A 46 10.67 54.13 -29.35
CA ARG A 46 11.73 53.09 -29.21
C ARG A 46 11.52 52.21 -27.98
N TRP A 47 11.07 52.79 -26.86
CA TRP A 47 10.78 52.04 -25.62
C TRP A 47 9.63 51.05 -25.77
N LYS A 48 8.56 51.42 -26.50
CA LYS A 48 7.47 50.50 -26.81
C LYS A 48 7.92 49.30 -27.65
N ARG A 49 8.86 49.52 -28.58
CA ARG A 49 9.45 48.42 -29.38
C ARG A 49 10.32 47.52 -28.52
N ILE A 50 11.19 48.09 -27.69
CA ILE A 50 12.02 47.31 -26.76
C ILE A 50 11.15 46.43 -25.86
N LEU A 51 10.11 47.01 -25.24
CA LEU A 51 9.15 46.26 -24.41
C LEU A 51 8.43 45.14 -25.17
N LEU A 52 8.02 45.38 -26.42
CA LEU A 52 7.38 44.37 -27.27
C LEU A 52 8.33 43.21 -27.60
N TRP A 53 9.58 43.52 -27.96
CA TRP A 53 10.59 42.49 -28.24
C TRP A 53 10.97 41.73 -26.98
N THR A 54 11.20 42.40 -25.85
CA THR A 54 11.52 41.72 -24.59
C THR A 54 10.36 40.87 -24.09
N SER A 55 9.11 41.36 -24.20
CA SER A 55 7.92 40.59 -23.84
C SER A 55 7.70 39.41 -24.78
N GLY A 56 7.94 39.58 -26.08
CA GLY A 56 7.84 38.50 -27.06
C GLY A 56 8.91 37.43 -26.84
N THR A 57 10.16 37.82 -26.59
CA THR A 57 11.25 36.90 -26.25
C THR A 57 10.97 36.18 -24.94
N LEU A 58 10.51 36.87 -23.89
CA LEU A 58 10.15 36.25 -22.62
C LEU A 58 9.00 35.25 -22.78
N ALA A 59 7.92 35.63 -23.49
CA ALA A 59 6.81 34.73 -23.77
C ALA A 59 7.25 33.50 -24.57
N PHE A 60 8.11 33.68 -25.56
CA PHE A 60 8.69 32.57 -26.32
C PHE A 60 9.54 31.65 -25.43
N LEU A 61 10.41 32.19 -24.57
CA LEU A 61 11.21 31.39 -23.63
C LEU A 61 10.33 30.62 -22.65
N ILE A 62 9.26 31.23 -22.13
CA ILE A 62 8.29 30.55 -21.26
C ILE A 62 7.59 29.42 -22.01
N LEU A 63 7.16 29.64 -23.26
CA LEU A 63 6.52 28.60 -24.07
C LEU A 63 7.47 27.46 -24.41
N VAL A 64 8.73 27.75 -24.75
CA VAL A 64 9.75 26.73 -25.00
C VAL A 64 10.05 25.94 -23.73
N ALA A 65 10.19 26.60 -22.58
CA ALA A 65 10.40 25.94 -21.30
C ALA A 65 9.21 25.06 -20.89
N ALA A 66 7.98 25.58 -21.02
CA ALA A 66 6.76 24.84 -20.73
C ALA A 66 6.57 23.64 -21.67
N GLY A 67 6.82 23.83 -22.97
CA GLY A 67 6.81 22.75 -23.95
C GLY A 67 7.87 21.70 -23.65
N GLY A 68 9.09 22.11 -23.33
CA GLY A 68 10.18 21.22 -22.92
C GLY A 68 9.83 20.41 -21.67
N LEU A 69 9.27 21.05 -20.64
CA LEU A 69 8.81 20.39 -19.42
C LEU A 69 7.68 19.39 -19.71
N TYR A 70 6.71 19.75 -20.54
CA TYR A 70 5.64 18.86 -20.97
C TYR A 70 6.16 17.60 -21.67
N PHE A 71 7.07 17.76 -22.64
CA PHE A 71 7.70 16.63 -23.32
C PHE A 71 8.55 15.77 -22.37
N TYR A 72 9.22 16.39 -21.39
CA TYR A 72 9.97 15.68 -20.37
C TYR A 72 9.06 14.82 -19.49
N VAL A 73 7.96 15.38 -18.98
CA VAL A 73 6.96 14.63 -18.20
C VAL A 73 6.37 13.50 -19.04
N GLN A 74 6.07 13.73 -20.33
CA GLN A 74 5.62 12.65 -21.20
C GLN A 74 6.67 11.57 -21.44
N LYS A 75 7.94 11.94 -21.52
CA LYS A 75 9.02 10.96 -21.59
C LYS A 75 9.07 10.10 -20.32
N LEU A 76 8.90 10.70 -19.14
CA LEU A 76 8.82 9.95 -17.88
C LEU A 76 7.58 9.03 -17.83
N ASN A 77 6.40 9.54 -18.19
CA ASN A 77 5.18 8.74 -18.27
C ASN A 77 5.29 7.56 -19.25
N SER A 78 6.09 7.71 -20.32
CA SER A 78 6.32 6.64 -21.29
C SER A 78 7.24 5.52 -20.79
N ASN A 79 7.99 5.74 -19.70
CA ASN A 79 8.82 4.70 -19.10
C ASN A 79 7.99 3.76 -18.20
N ILE A 80 6.88 4.26 -17.64
CA ILE A 80 6.06 3.53 -16.67
C ILE A 80 5.36 2.35 -17.38
N LYS A 81 5.68 1.13 -16.95
CA LYS A 81 4.97 -0.09 -17.35
C LYS A 81 3.61 -0.14 -16.61
N LYS A 82 2.54 -0.46 -17.35
CA LYS A 82 1.17 -0.41 -16.84
C LYS A 82 0.46 -1.73 -17.08
N GLY A 83 -0.31 -2.21 -16.11
CA GLY A 83 -1.19 -3.37 -16.25
C GLY A 83 -2.59 -3.09 -15.69
N ALA A 84 -3.51 -4.02 -15.93
CA ALA A 84 -4.81 -3.98 -15.29
C ALA A 84 -4.66 -4.33 -13.81
N LEU A 85 -5.43 -3.66 -12.94
CA LEU A 85 -5.41 -3.88 -11.49
C LEU A 85 -5.81 -5.32 -11.14
N ASN A 86 -6.86 -5.81 -11.78
CA ASN A 86 -7.39 -7.16 -11.67
C ASN A 86 -7.41 -7.81 -13.05
N ASN A 87 -7.34 -9.14 -13.10
CA ASN A 87 -7.22 -9.91 -14.35
C ASN A 87 -8.37 -10.91 -14.55
N GLY A 88 -9.56 -10.63 -14.04
CA GLY A 88 -10.74 -11.47 -14.24
C GLY A 88 -11.03 -12.45 -13.11
N GLY A 89 -10.50 -12.18 -11.91
CA GLY A 89 -11.01 -12.72 -10.65
C GLY A 89 -12.54 -12.65 -10.57
N VAL A 90 -13.16 -13.73 -10.08
CA VAL A 90 -14.62 -13.82 -9.91
C VAL A 90 -15.10 -13.28 -8.56
N VAL A 91 -14.17 -13.10 -7.62
CA VAL A 91 -14.39 -12.57 -6.27
C VAL A 91 -13.52 -11.34 -6.09
N HIS A 92 -14.12 -10.15 -6.16
CA HIS A 92 -13.46 -8.91 -5.79
C HIS A 92 -13.86 -8.54 -4.36
N ALA A 93 -12.90 -8.12 -3.57
CA ALA A 93 -13.18 -7.58 -2.25
C ALA A 93 -14.06 -6.33 -2.39
N ALA A 94 -15.03 -6.19 -1.48
CA ALA A 94 -15.93 -5.05 -1.53
C ALA A 94 -15.15 -3.75 -1.23
N PRO A 95 -15.42 -2.64 -1.95
CA PRO A 95 -14.80 -1.37 -1.65
C PRO A 95 -15.00 -0.97 -0.18
N PRO A 96 -13.99 -0.35 0.45
CA PRO A 96 -14.07 0.01 1.85
C PRO A 96 -15.19 1.04 2.09
N LYS A 97 -15.80 0.98 3.28
CA LYS A 97 -16.82 1.96 3.67
C LYS A 97 -16.15 3.32 3.89
N PRO A 98 -16.67 4.40 3.29
CA PRO A 98 -16.17 5.73 3.59
C PRO A 98 -16.38 6.10 5.06
N ASP A 99 -15.45 6.87 5.61
CA ASP A 99 -15.61 7.47 6.93
C ASP A 99 -16.71 8.55 6.92
N ARG A 100 -16.94 9.17 8.09
CA ARG A 100 -17.95 10.24 8.23
C ARG A 100 -17.71 11.48 7.36
N PHE A 101 -16.53 11.62 6.77
CA PHE A 101 -16.15 12.71 5.88
C PHE A 101 -16.08 12.27 4.41
N GLY A 102 -16.48 11.04 4.10
CA GLY A 102 -16.46 10.49 2.74
C GLY A 102 -15.08 10.05 2.26
N ARG A 103 -14.11 9.90 3.16
CA ARG A 103 -12.76 9.42 2.83
C ARG A 103 -12.71 7.91 2.93
N THR A 104 -11.92 7.26 2.09
CA THR A 104 -11.67 5.82 2.13
C THR A 104 -10.21 5.53 2.45
N PRO A 105 -9.92 4.39 3.11
CA PRO A 105 -8.56 3.90 3.19
C PRO A 105 -8.00 3.64 1.78
N LEU A 106 -6.68 3.67 1.67
CA LEU A 106 -5.94 3.42 0.44
C LEU A 106 -5.05 2.20 0.62
N ASN A 107 -5.26 1.19 -0.21
CA ASN A 107 -4.62 -0.11 -0.14
C ASN A 107 -3.77 -0.34 -1.39
N ILE A 108 -2.45 -0.48 -1.20
CA ILE A 108 -1.50 -0.67 -2.30
C ILE A 108 -0.76 -1.98 -2.08
N LEU A 109 -0.88 -2.91 -3.03
CA LEU A 109 -0.11 -4.14 -3.02
C LEU A 109 1.28 -3.89 -3.61
N LEU A 110 2.33 -4.05 -2.80
CA LEU A 110 3.72 -4.03 -3.21
C LEU A 110 4.17 -5.45 -3.56
N ILE A 111 4.71 -5.61 -4.76
CA ILE A 111 5.16 -6.90 -5.30
C ILE A 111 6.65 -6.80 -5.67
N GLY A 112 7.50 -7.60 -5.04
CA GLY A 112 8.88 -7.80 -5.44
C GLY A 112 8.98 -9.02 -6.35
N SER A 113 9.32 -8.83 -7.61
CA SER A 113 9.44 -9.91 -8.59
C SER A 113 10.87 -10.43 -8.65
N ASP A 114 11.03 -11.75 -8.68
CA ASP A 114 12.30 -12.43 -8.95
C ASP A 114 12.56 -12.66 -10.46
N GLY A 115 11.68 -12.12 -11.32
CA GLY A 115 11.71 -12.33 -12.76
C GLY A 115 13.02 -11.90 -13.40
N ARG A 116 13.66 -12.81 -14.14
CA ARG A 116 14.95 -12.58 -14.82
C ARG A 116 14.75 -12.33 -16.31
N ASN A 117 13.90 -11.36 -16.62
CA ASN A 117 13.42 -11.09 -17.99
C ASN A 117 14.31 -10.15 -18.81
N ASN A 118 15.40 -9.63 -18.21
CA ASN A 118 16.37 -8.78 -18.86
C ASN A 118 17.79 -9.09 -18.38
N SER A 119 18.79 -8.63 -19.14
CA SER A 119 20.20 -8.95 -18.88
C SER A 119 20.70 -8.47 -17.52
N GLN A 120 20.18 -7.36 -17.01
CA GLN A 120 20.58 -6.82 -15.71
C GLN A 120 20.04 -7.70 -14.58
N ASP A 121 18.77 -8.08 -14.64
CA ASP A 121 18.16 -8.99 -13.65
C ASP A 121 18.74 -10.40 -13.73
N CYS A 122 19.11 -10.87 -14.93
CA CYS A 122 19.84 -12.14 -15.06
C CYS A 122 21.20 -12.09 -14.36
N THR A 123 21.91 -10.96 -14.44
CA THR A 123 23.21 -10.77 -13.78
C THR A 123 23.05 -10.69 -12.27
N LEU A 124 22.09 -9.87 -11.79
CA LEU A 124 21.80 -9.70 -10.36
C LEU A 124 21.25 -11.00 -9.74
N GLY A 125 20.45 -11.75 -10.48
CA GLY A 125 19.80 -12.98 -10.06
C GLY A 125 20.65 -14.24 -10.17
N GLY A 126 21.84 -14.16 -10.79
CA GLY A 126 22.79 -15.28 -10.94
C GLY A 126 22.41 -16.34 -11.98
N ALA A 127 21.33 -16.14 -12.74
CA ALA A 127 20.83 -17.09 -13.74
C ALA A 127 20.01 -16.38 -14.82
N CYS A 128 19.80 -17.02 -15.97
CA CYS A 128 18.95 -16.51 -17.05
C CYS A 128 18.22 -17.70 -17.70
N ASP A 129 17.25 -18.25 -16.98
CA ASP A 129 16.58 -19.52 -17.31
C ASP A 129 15.22 -19.34 -18.00
N ASN A 130 14.78 -18.09 -18.22
CA ASN A 130 13.44 -17.74 -18.70
C ASN A 130 12.32 -18.37 -17.85
N SER A 131 12.56 -18.63 -16.57
CA SER A 131 11.53 -19.04 -15.62
C SER A 131 10.42 -17.99 -15.53
N LEU A 132 9.22 -18.45 -15.19
CA LEU A 132 8.12 -17.53 -14.87
C LEU A 132 8.46 -16.77 -13.57
N PRO A 133 8.02 -15.51 -13.46
CA PRO A 133 8.35 -14.68 -12.31
C PRO A 133 7.54 -15.07 -11.08
N HIS A 134 8.22 -15.16 -9.94
CA HIS A 134 7.61 -15.34 -8.62
C HIS A 134 7.53 -14.01 -7.87
N ALA A 135 6.50 -13.86 -7.04
CA ALA A 135 6.36 -12.74 -6.11
C ALA A 135 7.08 -13.03 -4.80
N ASP A 136 8.40 -12.91 -4.83
CA ASP A 136 9.29 -13.15 -3.69
C ASP A 136 9.00 -12.25 -2.47
N VAL A 137 8.32 -11.13 -2.70
CA VAL A 137 7.85 -10.17 -1.69
C VAL A 137 6.43 -9.77 -2.03
N GLU A 138 5.51 -9.96 -1.09
CA GLU A 138 4.13 -9.50 -1.20
C GLU A 138 3.74 -8.75 0.07
N MET A 139 3.55 -7.43 -0.04
CA MET A 139 3.21 -6.57 1.10
C MET A 139 2.08 -5.62 0.76
N LEU A 140 1.02 -5.64 1.55
CA LEU A 140 -0.02 -4.62 1.48
C LEU A 140 0.39 -3.40 2.31
N VAL A 141 0.44 -2.23 1.67
CA VAL A 141 0.51 -0.93 2.35
C VAL A 141 -0.90 -0.35 2.46
N HIS A 142 -1.43 -0.32 3.68
CA HIS A 142 -2.71 0.26 4.04
C HIS A 142 -2.51 1.64 4.64
N LEU A 143 -3.06 2.69 4.02
CA LEU A 143 -3.17 4.01 4.61
C LEU A 143 -4.60 4.20 5.08
N SER A 144 -4.76 4.55 6.35
CA SER A 144 -6.06 4.85 6.93
C SER A 144 -6.82 5.94 6.17
N ALA A 145 -8.15 5.95 6.24
CA ALA A 145 -8.97 6.91 5.50
C ALA A 145 -8.60 8.37 5.77
N ASP A 146 -8.17 8.66 6.99
CA ASP A 146 -7.75 9.99 7.41
C ASP A 146 -6.24 10.25 7.30
N ARG A 147 -5.47 9.26 6.83
CA ARG A 147 -4.01 9.27 6.71
C ARG A 147 -3.29 9.49 8.04
N SER A 148 -3.95 9.20 9.17
CA SER A 148 -3.36 9.33 10.51
C SER A 148 -2.36 8.21 10.83
N ASN A 149 -2.54 7.04 10.22
CA ASN A 149 -1.71 5.86 10.40
C ASN A 149 -1.59 5.05 9.10
N ALA A 150 -0.55 4.23 9.04
CA ALA A 150 -0.37 3.24 7.99
C ALA A 150 0.04 1.89 8.58
N SER A 151 -0.36 0.83 7.90
CA SER A 151 -0.01 -0.55 8.23
C SER A 151 0.60 -1.23 7.02
N VAL A 152 1.64 -2.03 7.24
CA VAL A 152 2.25 -2.86 6.19
C VAL A 152 2.06 -4.32 6.59
N LEU A 153 1.27 -5.06 5.83
CA LEU A 153 1.02 -6.49 6.05
C LEU A 153 1.80 -7.30 5.02
N SER A 154 2.72 -8.14 5.47
CA SER A 154 3.41 -9.11 4.61
C SER A 154 2.77 -10.49 4.71
N ILE A 155 2.57 -11.13 3.57
CA ILE A 155 2.22 -12.55 3.50
C ILE A 155 3.49 -13.31 3.08
N PRO A 156 3.92 -14.34 3.84
CA PRO A 156 5.05 -15.17 3.44
C PRO A 156 4.83 -15.82 2.07
N ARG A 157 5.86 -15.82 1.22
CA ARG A 157 5.80 -16.33 -0.17
C ARG A 157 5.34 -17.79 -0.29
N ASP A 158 5.62 -18.59 0.73
CA ASP A 158 5.34 -20.03 0.75
C ASP A 158 3.96 -20.34 1.37
N THR A 159 3.09 -19.34 1.50
CA THR A 159 1.72 -19.53 2.00
C THR A 159 0.88 -20.27 0.95
N SER A 160 0.38 -21.46 1.28
CA SER A 160 -0.58 -22.19 0.47
C SER A 160 -1.94 -21.49 0.47
N VAL A 161 -2.39 -21.13 -0.72
CA VAL A 161 -3.62 -20.39 -0.98
C VAL A 161 -4.38 -21.00 -2.16
N GLU A 162 -5.63 -20.63 -2.32
CA GLU A 162 -6.32 -20.81 -3.60
C GLU A 162 -5.94 -19.61 -4.49
N ILE A 163 -5.13 -19.85 -5.52
CA ILE A 163 -4.86 -18.83 -6.55
C ILE A 163 -6.16 -18.62 -7.32
N SER A 164 -6.65 -17.38 -7.33
CA SER A 164 -7.91 -17.00 -7.97
C SER A 164 -7.88 -17.32 -9.47
N ALA A 165 -9.04 -17.73 -10.02
CA ALA A 165 -9.19 -17.85 -11.46
C ALA A 165 -8.91 -16.48 -12.12
N CYS A 166 -8.01 -16.43 -13.08
CA CYS A 166 -7.59 -15.17 -13.69
C CYS A 166 -7.10 -15.38 -15.13
N THR A 167 -7.07 -14.30 -15.89
CA THR A 167 -6.61 -14.26 -17.29
C THR A 167 -5.19 -13.71 -17.34
N ASP A 168 -4.26 -14.49 -17.88
CA ASP A 168 -2.89 -14.05 -18.00
C ASP A 168 -2.68 -12.96 -19.07
N SER A 169 -1.47 -12.44 -19.17
CA SER A 169 -1.10 -11.42 -20.17
C SER A 169 -1.25 -11.87 -21.63
N SER A 170 -1.35 -13.17 -21.90
CA SER A 170 -1.59 -13.73 -23.24
C SER A 170 -3.08 -13.87 -23.57
N GLY A 171 -3.96 -13.56 -22.63
CA GLY A 171 -5.41 -13.66 -22.77
C GLY A 171 -5.95 -15.05 -22.46
N VAL A 172 -5.15 -15.93 -21.84
CA VAL A 172 -5.56 -17.28 -21.46
C VAL A 172 -6.15 -17.25 -20.06
N LEU A 173 -7.38 -17.75 -19.91
CA LEU A 173 -8.03 -17.93 -18.62
C LEU A 173 -7.50 -19.19 -17.94
N HIS A 174 -6.96 -19.03 -16.73
CA HIS A 174 -6.53 -20.10 -15.84
C HIS A 174 -7.58 -20.32 -14.75
N PRO A 175 -8.03 -21.56 -14.50
CA PRO A 175 -8.96 -21.85 -13.43
C PRO A 175 -8.31 -21.68 -12.06
N ALA A 176 -9.14 -21.43 -11.04
CA ALA A 176 -8.68 -21.40 -9.65
C ALA A 176 -8.07 -22.75 -9.26
N HIS A 177 -6.97 -22.73 -8.53
CA HIS A 177 -6.27 -23.91 -8.06
C HIS A 177 -5.46 -23.61 -6.79
N ARG A 178 -5.07 -24.65 -6.08
CA ARG A 178 -4.25 -24.54 -4.86
C ARG A 178 -2.77 -24.52 -5.22
N ASP A 179 -2.05 -23.51 -4.75
CA ASP A 179 -0.59 -23.42 -4.83
C ASP A 179 -0.04 -22.46 -3.76
N ILE A 180 1.27 -22.22 -3.72
CA ILE A 180 1.87 -21.16 -2.90
C ILE A 180 1.63 -19.78 -3.53
N ILE A 181 1.41 -18.76 -2.69
CA ILE A 181 0.96 -17.43 -3.12
C ILE A 181 1.92 -16.74 -4.10
N THR A 182 3.22 -17.00 -3.96
CA THR A 182 4.25 -16.42 -4.84
C THR A 182 4.08 -16.79 -6.33
N ASP A 183 3.49 -17.96 -6.60
CA ASP A 183 3.22 -18.45 -7.96
C ASP A 183 2.06 -17.71 -8.62
N SER A 184 1.28 -16.93 -7.88
CA SER A 184 0.23 -16.07 -8.47
C SER A 184 0.79 -15.09 -9.51
N LEU A 185 2.07 -14.69 -9.37
CA LEU A 185 2.74 -13.79 -10.31
C LEU A 185 3.09 -14.44 -11.65
N ASN A 186 3.12 -15.79 -11.73
CA ASN A 186 3.30 -16.53 -12.98
C ASN A 186 2.25 -16.13 -14.04
N TYR A 187 1.08 -15.68 -13.58
CA TYR A 187 -0.04 -15.22 -14.41
C TYR A 187 -0.15 -13.69 -14.53
N GLY A 188 0.73 -12.96 -13.84
CA GLY A 188 0.83 -11.50 -13.86
C GLY A 188 0.30 -10.83 -12.59
N PRO A 189 0.66 -9.55 -12.35
CA PRO A 189 0.39 -8.86 -11.09
C PRO A 189 -1.11 -8.70 -10.77
N GLY A 190 -1.97 -8.62 -11.79
CA GLY A 190 -3.43 -8.58 -11.59
C GLY A 190 -3.99 -9.89 -11.00
N CYS A 191 -3.37 -11.04 -11.29
CA CYS A 191 -3.73 -12.32 -10.68
C CYS A 191 -3.27 -12.41 -9.23
N THR A 192 -2.11 -11.83 -8.91
CA THR A 192 -1.65 -11.65 -7.52
C THR A 192 -2.65 -10.79 -6.73
N VAL A 193 -3.12 -9.68 -7.30
CA VAL A 193 -4.18 -8.86 -6.69
C VAL A 193 -5.47 -9.66 -6.48
N ASP A 194 -5.95 -10.38 -7.50
CA ASP A 194 -7.16 -11.21 -7.38
C ASP A 194 -7.01 -12.31 -6.30
N THR A 195 -5.81 -12.86 -6.12
CA THR A 195 -5.51 -13.87 -5.09
C THR A 195 -5.48 -13.24 -3.69
N TRP A 196 -4.90 -12.04 -3.55
CA TRP A 196 -4.90 -11.30 -2.29
C TRP A 196 -6.30 -10.87 -1.85
N GLU A 197 -7.12 -10.36 -2.78
CA GLU A 197 -8.49 -9.95 -2.46
C GLU A 197 -9.35 -11.16 -2.05
N ASP A 198 -9.14 -12.33 -2.66
CA ASP A 198 -9.85 -13.55 -2.27
C ASP A 198 -9.42 -14.07 -0.90
N LEU A 199 -8.11 -14.14 -0.64
CA LEU A 199 -7.57 -14.59 0.64
C LEU A 199 -7.92 -13.67 1.81
N THR A 200 -7.73 -12.36 1.63
CA THR A 200 -7.76 -11.39 2.73
C THR A 200 -9.09 -10.65 2.84
N HIS A 201 -9.86 -10.59 1.74
CA HIS A 201 -11.02 -9.71 1.57
C HIS A 201 -10.71 -8.22 1.75
N ILE A 202 -9.44 -7.82 1.71
CA ILE A 202 -9.04 -6.43 1.69
C ILE A 202 -9.12 -5.96 0.25
N HIS A 203 -9.88 -4.89 0.01
CA HIS A 203 -9.93 -4.27 -1.31
C HIS A 203 -8.58 -3.64 -1.65
N ILE A 204 -8.02 -3.95 -2.81
CA ILE A 204 -6.77 -3.37 -3.29
C ILE A 204 -7.11 -2.27 -4.29
N ASP A 205 -6.68 -1.03 -4.02
CA ASP A 205 -6.89 0.10 -4.93
C ASP A 205 -5.84 0.12 -6.05
N HIS A 206 -4.60 -0.28 -5.72
CA HIS A 206 -3.46 -0.19 -6.62
C HIS A 206 -2.45 -1.32 -6.37
N TYR A 207 -1.62 -1.61 -7.37
CA TYR A 207 -0.41 -2.40 -7.16
C TYR A 207 0.82 -1.65 -7.67
N MET A 208 1.96 -1.93 -7.05
CA MET A 208 3.28 -1.54 -7.53
C MET A 208 4.21 -2.73 -7.49
N MET A 209 4.77 -3.08 -8.64
CA MET A 209 5.71 -4.18 -8.80
C MET A 209 7.10 -3.64 -9.14
N ILE A 210 8.13 -4.23 -8.53
CA ILE A 210 9.54 -3.88 -8.72
C ILE A 210 10.37 -5.15 -8.94
N ASP A 211 11.30 -5.11 -9.88
CA ASP A 211 12.28 -6.18 -10.15
C ASP A 211 13.63 -5.89 -9.48
N PHE A 212 14.60 -6.80 -9.63
CA PHE A 212 15.92 -6.67 -9.00
C PHE A 212 16.64 -5.38 -9.41
N SER A 213 16.72 -5.08 -10.69
CA SER A 213 17.32 -3.86 -11.23
C SER A 213 16.58 -2.62 -10.75
N GLY A 214 15.27 -2.72 -10.55
CA GLY A 214 14.41 -1.70 -10.00
C GLY A 214 14.79 -1.37 -8.56
N VAL A 215 14.96 -2.38 -7.71
CA VAL A 215 15.40 -2.21 -6.31
C VAL A 215 16.74 -1.49 -6.25
N VAL A 216 17.71 -1.92 -7.05
CA VAL A 216 19.05 -1.31 -7.14
C VAL A 216 18.94 0.18 -7.49
N GLN A 217 18.21 0.51 -8.56
CA GLN A 217 18.03 1.89 -9.02
C GLN A 217 17.31 2.77 -7.99
N MET A 218 16.30 2.23 -7.31
CA MET A 218 15.57 2.95 -6.27
C MET A 218 16.45 3.20 -5.03
N ALA A 219 17.22 2.21 -4.59
CA ALA A 219 18.15 2.36 -3.48
C ALA A 219 19.20 3.45 -3.74
N ASP A 220 19.76 3.48 -4.96
CA ASP A 220 20.70 4.52 -5.39
C ASP A 220 20.04 5.91 -5.46
N ALA A 221 18.81 5.99 -5.96
CA ALA A 221 18.09 7.26 -6.09
C ALA A 221 17.70 7.87 -4.73
N ILE A 222 17.44 7.03 -3.72
CA ILE A 222 17.18 7.44 -2.33
C ILE A 222 18.47 7.96 -1.67
N GLY A 223 19.65 7.55 -2.15
CA GLY A 223 20.94 7.87 -1.54
C GLY A 223 21.36 6.92 -0.43
N GLY A 224 20.71 5.75 -0.35
CA GLY A 224 21.01 4.68 0.61
C GLY A 224 20.11 4.62 1.83
N VAL A 225 20.08 3.45 2.45
CA VAL A 225 19.25 3.15 3.62
C VAL A 225 20.13 2.61 4.73
N SER A 226 19.90 3.08 5.96
CA SER A 226 20.66 2.62 7.12
C SER A 226 20.13 1.27 7.59
N VAL A 227 21.00 0.26 7.68
CA VAL A 227 20.69 -1.07 8.22
C VAL A 227 21.67 -1.40 9.34
N CYS A 228 21.31 -2.35 10.21
CA CYS A 228 22.18 -2.79 11.30
C CYS A 228 22.19 -4.31 11.42
N THR A 229 23.36 -4.89 11.65
CA THR A 229 23.53 -6.32 11.96
C THR A 229 24.22 -6.48 13.32
N LYS A 230 23.78 -7.46 14.12
CA LYS A 230 24.39 -7.73 15.43
C LYS A 230 25.76 -8.40 15.31
N GLU A 231 25.93 -9.18 14.26
CA GLU A 231 27.16 -9.90 13.95
C GLU A 231 27.60 -9.57 12.52
N ASN A 232 28.83 -9.94 12.21
CA ASN A 232 29.28 -9.97 10.83
C ASN A 232 28.41 -10.97 10.05
N VAL A 233 27.95 -10.61 8.86
CA VAL A 233 27.06 -11.43 8.05
C VAL A 233 27.61 -11.63 6.65
N ARG A 234 27.67 -12.89 6.21
CA ARG A 234 27.92 -13.27 4.82
C ARG A 234 26.84 -14.24 4.37
N ASP A 235 26.10 -13.91 3.32
CA ASP A 235 25.12 -14.80 2.68
C ASP A 235 25.64 -15.27 1.31
N SER A 236 26.77 -15.97 1.31
CA SER A 236 27.30 -16.63 0.12
C SER A 236 27.89 -17.97 0.52
N GLU A 237 27.45 -19.02 -0.15
CA GLU A 237 27.95 -20.35 0.07
C GLU A 237 28.12 -21.07 -1.26
N VAL A 238 29.30 -21.63 -1.46
CA VAL A 238 29.61 -22.46 -2.60
C VAL A 238 29.70 -23.91 -2.14
N TYR A 239 28.85 -24.78 -2.69
CA TYR A 239 28.92 -26.22 -2.44
C TYR A 239 28.99 -26.99 -3.76
N THR A 240 29.55 -28.20 -3.71
CA THR A 240 29.64 -29.09 -4.87
C THR A 240 28.92 -30.38 -4.58
N ASP A 241 28.00 -30.77 -5.46
CA ASP A 241 27.32 -32.06 -5.43
C ASP A 241 27.45 -32.79 -6.77
N ALA A 242 26.73 -33.90 -6.95
CA ALA A 242 26.76 -34.70 -8.17
C ALA A 242 26.27 -33.96 -9.43
N THR A 243 25.58 -32.82 -9.26
CA THR A 243 24.99 -32.02 -10.34
C THR A 243 25.84 -30.81 -10.71
N GLY A 244 26.84 -30.45 -9.89
CA GLY A 244 27.80 -29.38 -10.18
C GLY A 244 28.27 -28.62 -8.95
N THR A 245 28.94 -27.49 -9.19
CA THR A 245 29.22 -26.48 -8.16
C THR A 245 28.11 -25.45 -8.19
N HIS A 246 27.52 -25.20 -7.03
CA HIS A 246 26.40 -24.30 -6.80
C HIS A 246 26.87 -23.16 -5.92
N ASP A 247 26.52 -21.93 -6.28
CA ASP A 247 26.69 -20.73 -5.46
C ASP A 247 25.30 -20.27 -5.01
N ILE A 248 25.05 -20.34 -3.71
CA ILE A 248 23.77 -20.03 -3.09
C ILE A 248 23.90 -18.84 -2.12
N GLY A 249 22.78 -18.14 -1.93
CA GLY A 249 22.72 -16.94 -1.12
C GLY A 249 22.61 -15.66 -1.96
N SER A 250 22.54 -14.53 -1.29
CA SER A 250 22.40 -13.22 -1.94
C SER A 250 23.72 -12.51 -2.19
N HIS A 251 24.85 -13.05 -1.73
CA HIS A 251 26.17 -12.42 -1.70
C HIS A 251 26.32 -11.23 -0.76
N LEU A 252 25.34 -10.99 0.13
CA LEU A 252 25.44 -9.95 1.14
C LEU A 252 26.68 -10.17 2.01
N GLU A 253 27.50 -9.14 2.17
CA GLU A 253 28.63 -9.14 3.09
C GLU A 253 28.67 -7.81 3.88
N LEU A 254 28.52 -7.89 5.20
CA LEU A 254 28.55 -6.74 6.10
C LEU A 254 29.25 -7.10 7.42
N SER A 255 30.10 -6.21 7.92
CA SER A 255 30.58 -6.35 9.31
C SER A 255 29.46 -6.01 10.29
N ALA A 256 29.59 -6.44 11.55
CA ALA A 256 28.67 -6.06 12.62
C ALA A 256 28.57 -4.53 12.73
N GLY A 257 27.38 -4.04 13.07
CA GLY A 257 27.07 -2.63 13.27
C GLY A 257 26.19 -2.03 12.18
N THR A 258 26.15 -0.70 12.16
CA THR A 258 25.27 0.08 11.29
C THR A 258 25.99 0.48 10.00
N HIS A 259 25.34 0.24 8.86
CA HIS A 259 25.83 0.57 7.52
C HIS A 259 24.77 1.32 6.74
N VAL A 260 25.20 2.17 5.80
CA VAL A 260 24.30 2.73 4.78
C VAL A 260 24.53 1.93 3.52
N ILE A 261 23.52 1.17 3.11
CA ILE A 261 23.59 0.30 1.92
C ILE A 261 22.86 0.95 0.74
N THR A 262 23.42 0.79 -0.45
CA THR A 262 22.91 1.32 -1.73
C THR A 262 22.96 0.25 -2.81
N GLY A 263 22.34 0.51 -3.96
CA GLY A 263 22.48 -0.30 -5.17
C GLY A 263 22.31 -1.80 -4.94
N GLN A 264 23.29 -2.57 -5.40
CA GLN A 264 23.28 -4.03 -5.29
C GLN A 264 23.22 -4.50 -3.84
N GLN A 265 23.96 -3.88 -2.91
CA GLN A 265 23.97 -4.30 -1.50
C GLN A 265 22.59 -4.19 -0.83
N ALA A 266 21.76 -3.23 -1.27
CA ALA A 266 20.36 -3.15 -0.85
C ALA A 266 19.52 -4.34 -1.35
N LEU A 267 19.72 -4.75 -2.61
CA LEU A 267 19.10 -5.96 -3.15
C LEU A 267 19.59 -7.22 -2.42
N GLU A 268 20.90 -7.32 -2.15
CA GLU A 268 21.50 -8.44 -1.43
C GLU A 268 20.86 -8.57 -0.04
N TRP A 269 20.70 -7.46 0.69
CA TRP A 269 20.00 -7.42 1.99
C TRP A 269 18.57 -7.96 1.92
N LEU A 270 17.80 -7.48 0.93
CA LEU A 270 16.38 -7.84 0.77
C LEU A 270 16.18 -9.28 0.29
N ARG A 271 17.18 -9.86 -0.38
CA ARG A 271 17.19 -11.26 -0.84
C ARG A 271 17.76 -12.24 0.18
N THR A 272 18.59 -11.77 1.11
CA THR A 272 19.19 -12.63 2.13
C THR A 272 18.11 -13.37 2.91
N ARG A 273 18.22 -14.70 2.92
CA ARG A 273 17.30 -15.58 3.63
C ARG A 273 18.04 -16.36 4.72
N HIS A 274 19.04 -17.13 4.30
CA HIS A 274 19.69 -18.11 5.16
C HIS A 274 20.48 -17.48 6.30
N ALA A 275 21.03 -16.28 6.06
CA ALA A 275 21.82 -15.58 7.06
C ALA A 275 21.00 -14.85 8.13
N TRP A 276 19.68 -14.76 8.01
CA TRP A 276 18.85 -14.03 8.99
C TRP A 276 18.17 -14.95 9.98
N GLY A 277 18.26 -14.61 11.27
CA GLY A 277 17.45 -15.24 12.32
C GLY A 277 17.56 -16.77 12.35
N ASP A 278 16.52 -17.46 11.89
CA ASP A 278 16.42 -18.92 11.82
C ASP A 278 16.77 -19.51 10.44
N GLY A 279 17.19 -18.66 9.49
CA GLY A 279 17.48 -19.00 8.09
C GLY A 279 16.26 -19.16 7.20
N SER A 280 15.06 -18.85 7.70
CA SER A 280 13.80 -18.97 6.97
C SER A 280 13.42 -17.66 6.27
N ASP A 281 12.36 -17.74 5.46
CA ASP A 281 11.73 -16.57 4.85
C ASP A 281 11.13 -15.59 5.88
N ILE A 282 10.83 -16.05 7.09
CA ILE A 282 10.33 -15.20 8.17
C ILE A 282 11.42 -14.25 8.65
N GLY A 283 12.67 -14.73 8.75
CA GLY A 283 13.85 -13.90 8.98
C GLY A 283 14.05 -12.85 7.89
N ARG A 284 13.86 -13.23 6.62
CA ARG A 284 13.91 -12.31 5.47
C ARG A 284 12.83 -11.24 5.53
N THR A 285 11.58 -11.62 5.85
CA THR A 285 10.47 -10.66 6.02
C THR A 285 10.79 -9.59 7.07
N LYS A 286 11.35 -10.00 8.22
CA LYS A 286 11.81 -9.06 9.26
C LYS A 286 12.89 -8.09 8.75
N ALA A 287 13.85 -8.59 7.96
CA ALA A 287 14.90 -7.76 7.36
C ALA A 287 14.33 -6.73 6.37
N GLN A 288 13.32 -7.13 5.59
CA GLN A 288 12.63 -6.28 4.63
C GLN A 288 11.81 -5.18 5.32
N HIS A 289 11.11 -5.50 6.42
CA HIS A 289 10.41 -4.52 7.25
C HIS A 289 11.38 -3.49 7.85
N LEU A 290 12.51 -3.92 8.43
CA LEU A 290 13.52 -2.99 8.94
C LEU A 290 14.07 -2.07 7.84
N TYR A 291 14.33 -2.62 6.66
CA TYR A 291 14.78 -1.84 5.50
C TYR A 291 13.72 -0.82 5.10
N LEU A 292 12.45 -1.21 4.94
CA LEU A 292 11.34 -0.33 4.58
C LEU A 292 11.14 0.78 5.63
N ASN A 293 11.14 0.44 6.91
CA ASN A 293 10.99 1.40 8.00
C ASN A 293 12.15 2.41 8.01
N SER A 294 13.38 1.95 7.83
CA SER A 294 14.56 2.80 7.69
C SER A 294 14.50 3.68 6.45
N MET A 295 14.07 3.13 5.31
CA MET A 295 13.86 3.86 4.07
C MET A 295 12.86 5.01 4.25
N VAL A 296 11.72 4.73 4.90
CA VAL A 296 10.70 5.74 5.21
C VAL A 296 11.28 6.85 6.10
N ARG A 297 12.07 6.50 7.13
CA ARG A 297 12.76 7.49 7.97
C ARG A 297 13.77 8.32 7.18
N SER A 298 14.58 7.70 6.32
CA SER A 298 15.54 8.39 5.47
C SER A 298 14.84 9.38 4.54
N MET A 299 13.78 8.95 3.85
CA MET A 299 13.01 9.83 2.95
C MET A 299 12.36 11.02 3.67
N LYS A 300 11.88 10.83 4.90
CA LYS A 300 11.26 11.89 5.71
C LYS A 300 12.25 12.86 6.35
N SER A 301 13.41 12.37 6.77
CA SER A 301 14.43 13.18 7.46
C SER A 301 15.21 14.11 6.53
N LEU A 302 15.36 13.73 5.27
CA LEU A 302 16.27 14.40 4.33
C LEU A 302 15.67 15.66 3.66
N ASN A 303 14.44 16.10 4.03
CA ASN A 303 13.68 17.05 3.22
C ASN A 303 13.67 16.65 1.72
N THR A 304 13.77 15.35 1.42
CA THR A 304 13.99 14.81 0.07
C THR A 304 12.94 15.31 -0.91
N LEU A 305 11.70 15.48 -0.43
CA LEU A 305 10.58 15.99 -1.22
C LEU A 305 10.64 17.50 -1.52
N LEU A 306 11.55 18.23 -0.88
CA LEU A 306 11.78 19.66 -1.07
C LEU A 306 13.02 19.98 -1.92
N ASP A 307 13.87 19.00 -2.21
CA ASP A 307 15.01 19.16 -3.14
C ASP A 307 14.60 18.76 -4.57
N PRO A 308 14.48 19.72 -5.50
CA PRO A 308 14.06 19.43 -6.88
C PRO A 308 14.99 18.46 -7.61
N LEU A 309 16.29 18.44 -7.29
CA LEU A 309 17.23 17.54 -7.93
C LEU A 309 17.02 16.09 -7.46
N THR A 310 16.84 15.89 -6.16
CA THR A 310 16.59 14.56 -5.61
C THR A 310 15.19 14.05 -5.97
N VAL A 311 14.16 14.90 -5.95
CA VAL A 311 12.83 14.55 -6.48
C VAL A 311 12.91 14.10 -7.94
N ASN A 312 13.68 14.81 -8.76
CA ASN A 312 13.84 14.44 -10.16
C ASN A 312 14.58 13.09 -10.33
N LYS A 313 15.62 12.82 -9.53
CA LYS A 313 16.32 11.52 -9.52
C LYS A 313 15.37 10.39 -9.16
N LEU A 314 14.59 10.56 -8.10
CA LEU A 314 13.58 9.60 -7.65
C LEU A 314 12.50 9.37 -8.72
N ALA A 315 12.00 10.43 -9.36
CA ALA A 315 11.02 10.31 -10.43
C ALA A 315 11.57 9.53 -11.64
N VAL A 316 12.82 9.81 -12.03
CA VAL A 316 13.48 9.07 -13.12
C VAL A 316 13.68 7.60 -12.76
N ALA A 317 14.12 7.28 -11.53
CA ALA A 317 14.28 5.91 -11.08
C ALA A 317 12.92 5.19 -11.01
N ALA A 318 11.96 5.75 -10.27
CA ALA A 318 10.62 5.16 -10.11
C ALA A 318 9.94 4.89 -11.45
N THR A 319 10.00 5.82 -12.41
CA THR A 319 9.36 5.64 -13.72
C THR A 319 9.99 4.54 -14.58
N LYS A 320 11.26 4.17 -14.33
CA LYS A 320 11.95 3.09 -15.04
C LYS A 320 11.88 1.76 -14.30
N SER A 321 11.78 1.81 -12.97
CA SER A 321 11.89 0.67 -12.08
C SER A 321 10.54 0.05 -11.70
N LEU A 322 9.45 0.82 -11.79
CA LEU A 322 8.13 0.37 -11.35
C LEU A 322 7.26 -0.08 -12.53
N SER A 323 6.58 -1.20 -12.31
CA SER A 323 5.40 -1.61 -13.07
C SER A 323 4.17 -1.44 -12.18
N VAL A 324 3.15 -0.73 -12.63
CA VAL A 324 2.01 -0.33 -11.77
C VAL A 324 0.69 -0.61 -12.47
N ASP A 325 -0.42 -0.54 -11.73
CA ASP A 325 -1.73 -0.55 -12.36
C ASP A 325 -1.99 0.76 -13.13
N THR A 326 -3.02 0.75 -13.99
CA THR A 326 -3.36 1.92 -14.81
C THR A 326 -3.64 3.20 -14.01
N GLY A 327 -4.16 3.10 -12.77
CA GLY A 327 -4.46 4.23 -11.90
C GLY A 327 -3.20 4.96 -11.41
N LEU A 328 -2.10 4.24 -11.15
CA LEU A 328 -0.79 4.80 -10.82
C LEU A 328 0.10 5.05 -12.04
N GLY A 329 -0.41 4.84 -13.26
CA GLY A 329 0.33 4.88 -14.52
C GLY A 329 0.82 6.27 -14.98
N SER A 330 1.02 7.23 -14.07
CA SER A 330 1.56 8.56 -14.39
C SER A 330 2.45 9.10 -13.28
N VAL A 331 3.41 9.95 -13.63
CA VAL A 331 4.30 10.63 -12.69
C VAL A 331 3.50 11.43 -11.65
N ASN A 332 2.39 12.06 -12.07
CA ASN A 332 1.54 12.83 -11.16
C ASN A 332 0.85 11.92 -10.14
N ALA A 333 0.30 10.78 -10.58
CA ALA A 333 -0.33 9.82 -9.66
C ALA A 333 0.67 9.26 -8.64
N LEU A 334 1.89 8.93 -9.07
CA LEU A 334 2.97 8.50 -8.17
C LEU A 334 3.40 9.60 -7.21
N ALA A 335 3.45 10.86 -7.66
CA ALA A 335 3.77 12.00 -6.81
C ALA A 335 2.67 12.26 -5.77
N ASP A 336 1.39 12.21 -6.17
CA ASP A 336 0.24 12.34 -5.29
C ASP A 336 0.24 11.23 -4.23
N LEU A 337 0.51 9.99 -4.64
CA LEU A 337 0.66 8.87 -3.72
C LEU A 337 1.80 9.10 -2.71
N ALA A 338 2.97 9.55 -3.18
CA ALA A 338 4.09 9.87 -2.30
C ALA A 338 3.73 10.98 -1.28
N LEU A 339 2.94 11.98 -1.70
CA LEU A 339 2.45 13.02 -0.80
C LEU A 339 1.44 12.47 0.23
N GLU A 340 0.56 11.54 -0.14
CA GLU A 340 -0.34 10.86 0.81
C GLU A 340 0.45 10.05 1.84
N LEU A 341 1.43 9.25 1.41
CA LEU A 341 2.33 8.48 2.29
C LEU A 341 3.13 9.39 3.24
N ASN A 342 3.52 10.58 2.78
CA ASN A 342 4.28 11.53 3.57
C ASN A 342 3.47 12.14 4.74
N LYS A 343 2.14 12.14 4.67
CA LYS A 343 1.27 12.68 5.75
C LYS A 343 1.31 11.83 7.03
N VAL A 344 1.55 10.53 6.90
CA VAL A 344 1.53 9.60 8.03
C VAL A 344 2.76 9.83 8.90
N ALA A 345 2.64 9.94 10.22
CA ALA A 345 3.82 10.06 11.09
C ALA A 345 4.54 8.70 11.22
N THR A 346 5.87 8.69 11.36
CA THR A 346 6.66 7.42 11.38
C THR A 346 6.32 6.52 12.56
N ASP A 347 5.93 7.09 13.71
CA ASP A 347 5.45 6.35 14.89
C ASP A 347 4.06 5.74 14.71
N ARG A 348 3.37 6.12 13.63
CA ARG A 348 2.06 5.60 13.21
C ARG A 348 2.16 4.65 12.03
N ILE A 349 3.35 4.12 11.74
CA ILE A 349 3.59 3.10 10.71
C ILE A 349 3.97 1.80 11.41
N THR A 350 3.11 0.79 11.26
CA THR A 350 3.30 -0.54 11.85
C THR A 350 3.41 -1.59 10.76
N THR A 351 4.50 -2.35 10.74
CA THR A 351 4.67 -3.50 9.85
C THR A 351 4.29 -4.77 10.63
N VAL A 352 3.68 -5.73 9.95
CA VAL A 352 3.26 -7.00 10.53
C VAL A 352 3.43 -8.12 9.50
N THR A 353 3.97 -9.25 9.95
CA THR A 353 3.94 -10.49 9.19
C THR A 353 2.66 -11.23 9.53
N MET A 354 1.95 -11.72 8.52
CA MET A 354 0.73 -12.52 8.68
C MET A 354 1.00 -13.70 9.63
N PRO A 355 0.22 -13.86 10.72
CA PRO A 355 0.27 -15.05 11.56
C PRO A 355 0.07 -16.34 10.75
N TRP A 356 0.99 -17.28 10.91
CA TRP A 356 1.06 -18.48 10.08
C TRP A 356 1.23 -19.74 10.93
N ALA A 357 0.88 -20.88 10.35
CA ALA A 357 1.20 -22.22 10.83
C ALA A 357 1.77 -23.05 9.68
N GLN A 358 2.44 -24.16 9.99
CA GLN A 358 2.85 -25.12 8.96
C GLN A 358 1.61 -25.73 8.30
N ASP A 359 1.63 -25.87 6.98
CA ASP A 359 0.56 -26.53 6.25
C ASP A 359 0.52 -28.02 6.64
N PRO A 360 -0.60 -28.56 7.15
CA PRO A 360 -0.70 -29.99 7.42
C PRO A 360 -0.49 -30.89 6.19
N ALA A 361 -0.69 -30.37 4.98
CA ALA A 361 -0.48 -31.09 3.73
C ALA A 361 1.00 -31.17 3.32
N ASP A 362 1.78 -30.12 3.57
CA ASP A 362 3.23 -30.09 3.38
C ASP A 362 3.90 -29.21 4.46
N PRO A 363 4.13 -29.76 5.66
CA PRO A 363 4.61 -28.99 6.81
C PRO A 363 6.09 -28.65 6.73
N THR A 364 6.78 -29.04 5.66
CA THR A 364 8.20 -28.78 5.43
C THR A 364 8.44 -27.68 4.41
N ALA A 365 7.48 -27.45 3.51
CA ALA A 365 7.61 -26.47 2.45
C ALA A 365 6.60 -25.31 2.55
N HIS A 366 5.40 -25.53 3.10
CA HIS A 366 4.30 -24.58 2.96
C HIS A 366 3.74 -24.09 4.29
N LEU A 367 3.18 -22.88 4.24
CA LEU A 367 2.54 -22.20 5.36
C LEU A 367 1.05 -22.04 5.10
N VAL A 368 0.25 -21.91 6.15
CA VAL A 368 -1.18 -21.56 6.05
C VAL A 368 -1.53 -20.43 7.02
N PRO A 369 -2.48 -19.53 6.67
CA PRO A 369 -2.95 -18.49 7.58
C PRO A 369 -3.63 -19.10 8.80
N THR A 370 -3.35 -18.55 9.98
CA THR A 370 -4.06 -18.94 11.23
C THR A 370 -5.31 -18.09 11.43
N GLN A 371 -6.10 -18.42 12.47
CA GLN A 371 -7.24 -17.57 12.86
C GLN A 371 -6.82 -16.13 13.21
N ASP A 372 -5.60 -15.95 13.74
CA ASP A 372 -5.06 -14.65 14.07
C ASP A 372 -4.78 -13.81 12.81
N ALA A 373 -4.44 -14.43 11.68
CA ALA A 373 -4.29 -13.73 10.40
C ALA A 373 -5.61 -13.10 9.96
N PHE A 374 -6.71 -13.85 10.03
CA PHE A 374 -8.04 -13.32 9.69
C PHE A 374 -8.49 -12.19 10.63
N THR A 375 -7.98 -12.17 11.87
CA THR A 375 -8.21 -11.05 12.79
C THR A 375 -7.54 -9.78 12.27
N ILE A 376 -6.27 -9.87 11.84
CA ILE A 376 -5.53 -8.74 11.25
C ILE A 376 -6.18 -8.28 9.94
N PHE A 377 -6.54 -9.22 9.05
CA PHE A 377 -7.21 -8.86 7.80
C PHE A 377 -8.50 -8.09 8.06
N ASN A 378 -9.29 -8.56 9.02
CA ASN A 378 -10.53 -7.90 9.40
C ASN A 378 -10.29 -6.53 10.04
N MET A 379 -9.19 -6.31 10.76
CA MET A 379 -8.80 -4.96 11.22
C MET A 379 -8.56 -4.03 10.03
N LEU A 380 -7.81 -4.46 9.02
CA LEU A 380 -7.50 -3.67 7.83
C LEU A 380 -8.72 -3.41 6.94
N VAL A 381 -9.60 -4.41 6.76
CA VAL A 381 -10.89 -4.26 6.06
C VAL A 381 -11.75 -3.17 6.71
N ASN A 382 -11.66 -3.02 8.04
CA ASN A 382 -12.46 -2.06 8.81
C ASN A 382 -11.70 -0.78 9.17
N ASP A 383 -10.54 -0.50 8.55
CA ASP A 383 -9.72 0.69 8.80
C ASP A 383 -9.38 0.87 10.31
N ILE A 384 -9.06 -0.25 10.98
CA ILE A 384 -8.67 -0.27 12.39
C ILE A 384 -7.14 -0.23 12.48
N PRO A 385 -6.55 0.77 13.15
CA PRO A 385 -5.10 0.89 13.28
C PRO A 385 -4.49 -0.34 13.97
N LEU A 386 -3.41 -0.87 13.40
CA LEU A 386 -2.60 -1.92 14.03
C LEU A 386 -1.69 -1.38 15.14
N ASP A 387 -1.54 -0.06 15.23
CA ASP A 387 -0.71 0.61 16.22
C ASP A 387 -1.50 0.93 17.51
N LYS A 388 -0.84 0.79 18.67
CA LYS A 388 -1.42 1.09 20.00
C LYS A 388 -1.64 2.57 20.28
N ASN A 389 -1.06 3.46 19.47
CA ASN A 389 -1.21 4.91 19.58
C ASN A 389 -2.45 5.39 18.78
N GLY A 390 -3.15 4.47 18.12
CA GLY A 390 -4.48 4.63 17.55
C GLY A 390 -5.44 5.32 18.52
N PRO A 391 -6.31 6.25 18.06
CA PRO A 391 -7.49 6.57 18.83
C PRO A 391 -8.22 5.24 19.07
N SER A 392 -8.43 4.87 20.34
CA SER A 392 -9.19 3.67 20.67
C SER A 392 -10.55 3.77 19.98
N THR A 393 -10.80 2.92 18.99
CA THR A 393 -12.11 2.77 18.38
C THR A 393 -13.07 2.05 19.33
N THR A 394 -13.10 2.44 20.61
CA THR A 394 -14.36 2.76 21.26
C THR A 394 -14.91 4.03 20.63
N GLY A 395 -15.17 3.99 19.32
CA GLY A 395 -16.20 4.84 18.77
C GLY A 395 -17.45 4.44 19.52
N ALA A 396 -17.89 5.28 20.44
CA ALA A 396 -19.24 5.22 20.96
C ALA A 396 -20.12 4.93 19.76
N GLN A 397 -20.73 3.74 19.74
CA GLN A 397 -21.79 3.42 18.79
C GLN A 397 -22.72 4.64 18.84
N PRO A 398 -22.84 5.41 17.75
CA PRO A 398 -23.70 6.57 17.80
C PRO A 398 -25.09 6.04 18.15
N THR A 399 -25.65 6.58 19.23
CA THR A 399 -27.08 6.44 19.53
C THR A 399 -27.80 6.72 18.22
N PRO A 400 -28.62 5.78 17.69
CA PRO A 400 -29.17 5.91 16.37
C PRO A 400 -30.03 7.17 16.32
N THR A 401 -29.51 8.22 15.69
CA THR A 401 -30.32 9.34 15.25
C THR A 401 -30.92 8.90 13.91
N PRO A 402 -32.25 8.94 13.74
CA PRO A 402 -32.91 8.35 12.59
C PRO A 402 -32.51 9.11 11.33
N THR A 403 -31.62 8.54 10.52
CA THR A 403 -31.46 8.93 9.12
C THR A 403 -32.73 8.48 8.36
N PRO A 404 -33.29 9.30 7.45
CA PRO A 404 -34.48 8.93 6.70
C PRO A 404 -34.24 7.61 5.95
N THR A 405 -35.06 6.61 6.27
CA THR A 405 -35.13 5.34 5.56
C THR A 405 -35.26 5.57 4.07
N ALA A 406 -34.22 5.23 3.31
CA ALA A 406 -34.41 4.87 1.91
C ALA A 406 -35.40 3.69 1.91
N ALA A 407 -36.56 3.89 1.29
CA ALA A 407 -37.64 2.91 1.27
C ALA A 407 -37.11 1.55 0.75
N PRO A 408 -37.40 0.43 1.42
CA PRO A 408 -36.96 -0.87 0.95
C PRO A 408 -37.64 -1.22 -0.39
N THR A 409 -36.82 -1.68 -1.33
CA THR A 409 -37.23 -2.47 -2.49
C THR A 409 -37.95 -3.72 -1.97
N GLN A 410 -39.29 -3.71 -2.01
CA GLN A 410 -40.24 -4.74 -1.54
C GLN A 410 -39.99 -5.34 -0.13
N PRO A 411 -40.92 -5.21 0.83
CA PRO A 411 -40.80 -5.92 2.10
C PRO A 411 -40.87 -7.43 1.88
N VAL A 412 -39.78 -8.14 2.18
CA VAL A 412 -39.76 -9.61 2.23
C VAL A 412 -40.64 -10.05 3.39
N ASP A 413 -41.66 -10.86 3.10
CA ASP A 413 -42.45 -11.51 4.14
C ASP A 413 -41.62 -12.62 4.79
N LYS A 414 -41.03 -12.31 5.95
CA LYS A 414 -40.17 -13.22 6.71
C LYS A 414 -40.85 -14.55 7.03
N ALA A 415 -42.18 -14.57 7.19
CA ALA A 415 -42.91 -15.77 7.53
C ALA A 415 -42.89 -16.82 6.40
N THR A 416 -42.59 -16.40 5.17
CA THR A 416 -42.50 -17.27 3.98
C THR A 416 -41.09 -17.76 3.69
N VAL A 417 -40.08 -17.26 4.41
CA VAL A 417 -38.66 -17.60 4.16
C VAL A 417 -38.28 -18.87 4.91
N ALA A 418 -38.05 -19.95 4.17
CA ALA A 418 -37.55 -21.21 4.71
C ALA A 418 -36.02 -21.19 4.82
N VAL A 419 -35.50 -21.34 6.04
CA VAL A 419 -34.06 -21.39 6.33
C VAL A 419 -33.73 -22.69 7.04
N THR A 420 -32.84 -23.48 6.47
CA THR A 420 -32.33 -24.70 7.10
C THR A 420 -31.04 -24.39 7.84
N VAL A 421 -31.00 -24.64 9.16
CA VAL A 421 -29.84 -24.30 10.01
C VAL A 421 -29.08 -25.55 10.40
N GLN A 422 -27.86 -25.69 9.87
CA GLN A 422 -26.91 -26.76 10.18
C GLN A 422 -25.85 -26.28 11.16
N ASN A 423 -25.45 -27.16 12.07
CA ASN A 423 -24.44 -26.86 13.08
C ASN A 423 -23.14 -27.65 12.83
N ASP A 424 -22.12 -26.95 12.36
CA ASP A 424 -20.80 -27.51 12.07
C ASP A 424 -19.72 -26.97 13.04
N SER A 425 -20.14 -26.14 14.01
CA SER A 425 -19.29 -25.47 15.01
C SER A 425 -18.77 -26.36 16.14
N GLN A 426 -19.16 -27.63 16.16
CA GLN A 426 -18.95 -28.59 17.27
C GLN A 426 -19.63 -28.21 18.61
N GLN A 427 -20.43 -27.14 18.66
CA GLN A 427 -21.16 -26.75 19.87
C GLN A 427 -22.50 -27.46 19.99
N THR A 428 -22.70 -28.23 21.05
CA THR A 428 -23.94 -28.98 21.28
C THR A 428 -25.14 -28.03 21.39
N GLY A 429 -26.23 -28.30 20.64
CA GLY A 429 -27.47 -27.52 20.69
C GLY A 429 -27.48 -26.20 19.91
N ARG A 430 -26.36 -25.84 19.26
CA ARG A 430 -26.20 -24.56 18.53
C ARG A 430 -27.20 -24.38 17.38
N GLY A 431 -27.41 -25.41 16.56
CA GLY A 431 -28.36 -25.35 15.43
C GLY A 431 -29.80 -25.07 15.88
N ARG A 432 -30.24 -25.69 16.99
CA ARG A 432 -31.56 -25.44 17.60
C ARG A 432 -31.68 -24.02 18.13
N MET A 433 -30.69 -23.55 18.88
CA MET A 433 -30.66 -22.17 19.41
C MET A 433 -30.81 -21.13 18.30
N MET A 434 -30.06 -21.26 17.21
CA MET A 434 -30.11 -20.31 16.10
C MET A 434 -31.41 -20.41 15.31
N THR A 435 -31.99 -21.61 15.19
CA THR A 435 -33.33 -21.79 14.61
C THR A 435 -34.40 -21.11 15.47
N ASP A 436 -34.36 -21.28 16.78
CA ASP A 436 -35.32 -20.63 17.71
C ASP A 436 -35.22 -19.11 17.64
N TYR A 437 -34.00 -18.58 17.54
CA TYR A 437 -33.78 -17.15 17.33
C TYR A 437 -34.40 -16.64 16.02
N LEU A 438 -34.19 -17.36 14.90
CA LEU A 438 -34.77 -17.00 13.61
C LEU A 438 -36.31 -17.01 13.66
N VAL A 439 -36.90 -18.03 14.26
CA VAL A 439 -38.36 -18.12 14.45
C VAL A 439 -38.88 -16.93 15.27
N ALA A 440 -38.21 -16.60 16.37
CA ALA A 440 -38.56 -15.45 17.20
C ALA A 440 -38.45 -14.09 16.46
N HIS A 441 -37.64 -14.02 15.39
CA HIS A 441 -37.43 -12.82 14.57
C HIS A 441 -38.25 -12.80 13.27
N GLY A 442 -39.26 -13.67 13.17
CA GLY A 442 -40.27 -13.68 12.11
C GLY A 442 -40.03 -14.70 11.00
N PHE A 443 -38.94 -15.49 11.04
CA PHE A 443 -38.66 -16.56 10.07
C PHE A 443 -39.34 -17.86 10.51
N SER A 444 -40.67 -17.92 10.44
CA SER A 444 -41.46 -19.03 10.99
C SER A 444 -41.22 -20.38 10.31
N GLN A 445 -40.62 -20.40 9.11
CA GLN A 445 -40.27 -21.63 8.38
C GLN A 445 -38.81 -22.04 8.59
N ALA A 446 -38.10 -21.46 9.58
CA ALA A 446 -36.76 -21.89 9.92
C ALA A 446 -36.78 -23.29 10.56
N THR A 447 -35.91 -24.18 10.10
CA THR A 447 -35.81 -25.57 10.56
C THR A 447 -34.38 -25.94 10.90
N VAL A 448 -34.22 -26.89 11.83
CA VAL A 448 -32.91 -27.44 12.19
C VAL A 448 -32.54 -28.54 11.20
N ASP A 449 -31.35 -28.47 10.63
CA ASP A 449 -30.71 -29.61 9.97
C ASP A 449 -30.08 -30.52 11.03
N LEU A 450 -30.45 -31.79 11.03
CA LEU A 450 -29.90 -32.79 11.96
C LEU A 450 -28.58 -33.40 11.45
N ASN A 451 -28.17 -33.07 10.23
CA ASN A 451 -26.85 -33.44 9.74
C ASN A 451 -25.76 -32.71 10.52
N SER A 452 -24.64 -33.40 10.75
CA SER A 452 -23.46 -32.85 11.40
C SER A 452 -22.30 -32.82 10.42
N GLY A 453 -21.68 -31.65 10.27
CA GLY A 453 -20.42 -31.48 9.56
C GLY A 453 -19.35 -30.85 10.45
N GLN A 454 -18.26 -30.43 9.81
CA GLN A 454 -17.24 -29.58 10.42
C GLN A 454 -16.94 -28.45 9.44
N SER A 455 -17.02 -27.22 9.91
CA SER A 455 -16.72 -26.02 9.12
C SER A 455 -16.06 -25.01 10.04
N SER A 456 -14.97 -24.41 9.57
CA SER A 456 -14.33 -23.31 10.28
C SER A 456 -15.14 -22.01 10.17
N THR A 457 -15.97 -21.87 9.12
CA THR A 457 -16.66 -20.64 8.78
C THR A 457 -18.18 -20.78 8.76
N THR A 458 -18.87 -19.70 9.14
CA THR A 458 -20.33 -19.57 9.06
C THR A 458 -20.73 -19.05 7.69
N THR A 459 -21.59 -19.81 6.99
CA THR A 459 -22.05 -19.47 5.64
C THR A 459 -23.57 -19.57 5.53
N LEU A 460 -24.15 -18.73 4.69
CA LEU A 460 -25.55 -18.68 4.30
C LEU A 460 -25.62 -18.86 2.79
N THR A 461 -25.88 -20.08 2.35
CA THR A 461 -26.06 -20.41 0.94
C THR A 461 -27.50 -20.15 0.51
N TYR A 462 -27.73 -19.58 -0.67
CA TYR A 462 -29.07 -19.26 -1.17
C TYR A 462 -29.19 -19.38 -2.71
N PRO A 463 -30.37 -19.72 -3.25
CA PRO A 463 -30.63 -19.62 -4.69
C PRO A 463 -30.56 -18.17 -5.17
N SER A 464 -30.00 -17.89 -6.34
CA SER A 464 -29.90 -16.52 -6.89
C SER A 464 -31.24 -15.78 -6.95
N SER A 465 -32.36 -16.49 -7.11
CA SER A 465 -33.73 -15.95 -7.07
C SER A 465 -34.17 -15.45 -5.69
N GLU A 466 -33.51 -15.87 -4.62
CA GLU A 466 -33.87 -15.57 -3.22
C GLU A 466 -32.88 -14.63 -2.52
N LYS A 467 -32.16 -13.81 -3.30
CA LYS A 467 -31.17 -12.86 -2.79
C LYS A 467 -31.74 -11.91 -1.73
N ALA A 468 -32.96 -11.41 -1.91
CA ALA A 468 -33.59 -10.50 -0.97
C ALA A 468 -33.92 -11.18 0.37
N GLN A 469 -34.34 -12.44 0.32
CA GLN A 469 -34.61 -13.29 1.47
C GLN A 469 -33.32 -13.59 2.24
N ALA A 470 -32.24 -13.92 1.54
CA ALA A 470 -30.93 -14.16 2.15
C ALA A 470 -30.39 -12.91 2.85
N GLN A 471 -30.55 -11.72 2.24
CA GLN A 471 -30.19 -10.44 2.86
C GLN A 471 -31.02 -10.15 4.12
N ALA A 472 -32.31 -10.51 4.14
CA ALA A 472 -33.15 -10.36 5.31
C ALA A 472 -32.71 -11.26 6.47
N VAL A 473 -32.36 -12.52 6.19
CA VAL A 473 -31.81 -13.47 7.17
C VAL A 473 -30.46 -13.00 7.70
N ALA A 474 -29.57 -12.58 6.80
CA ALA A 474 -28.27 -12.03 7.15
C ALA A 474 -28.38 -10.83 8.09
N SER A 475 -29.29 -9.91 7.78
CA SER A 475 -29.54 -8.72 8.60
C SER A 475 -30.06 -9.08 10.00
N ALA A 476 -30.91 -10.10 10.13
CA ALA A 476 -31.43 -10.54 11.42
C ALA A 476 -30.36 -11.21 12.30
N LEU A 477 -29.38 -11.86 11.68
CA LEU A 477 -28.30 -12.58 12.34
C LEU A 477 -27.02 -11.76 12.48
N GLY A 478 -26.96 -10.57 11.88
CA GLY A 478 -25.74 -9.77 11.80
C GLY A 478 -24.65 -10.44 10.97
N LEU A 479 -24.99 -11.24 9.96
CA LEU A 479 -24.00 -11.88 9.10
C LEU A 479 -23.38 -10.86 8.13
N PRO A 480 -22.05 -10.86 7.95
CA PRO A 480 -21.41 -10.02 6.94
C PRO A 480 -21.74 -10.53 5.52
N ALA A 481 -21.65 -9.66 4.52
CA ALA A 481 -21.96 -10.03 3.12
C ALA A 481 -21.15 -11.22 2.60
N LYS A 482 -19.91 -11.40 3.08
CA LYS A 482 -19.05 -12.54 2.73
C LYS A 482 -19.57 -13.89 3.21
N ALA A 483 -20.42 -13.91 4.24
CA ALA A 483 -21.05 -15.14 4.67
C ALA A 483 -22.13 -15.60 3.68
N LEU A 484 -22.51 -14.80 2.67
CA LEU A 484 -23.61 -15.11 1.76
C LEU A 484 -23.07 -15.67 0.44
N THR A 485 -23.47 -16.89 0.09
CA THR A 485 -23.01 -17.58 -1.13
C THR A 485 -24.21 -17.92 -2.01
N ALA A 486 -24.22 -17.44 -3.26
CA ALA A 486 -25.25 -17.84 -4.22
C ALA A 486 -24.97 -19.24 -4.79
N SER A 487 -25.96 -20.15 -4.79
CA SER A 487 -25.85 -21.43 -5.49
C SER A 487 -26.03 -21.26 -7.00
N GLY A 488 -25.09 -21.78 -7.78
CA GLY A 488 -25.18 -21.80 -9.25
C GLY A 488 -26.25 -22.75 -9.79
N SER A 489 -26.62 -22.56 -11.06
CA SER A 489 -27.66 -23.30 -11.81
C SER A 489 -27.21 -24.70 -12.30
N GLY A 490 -26.58 -25.49 -11.43
CA GLY A 490 -26.14 -26.86 -11.70
C GLY A 490 -26.85 -27.88 -10.80
N SER A 491 -26.66 -29.18 -11.03
CA SER A 491 -27.34 -30.31 -10.36
C SER A 491 -27.07 -30.47 -8.84
N GLY A 492 -26.55 -29.42 -8.19
CA GLY A 492 -26.43 -29.26 -6.74
C GLY A 492 -26.99 -27.94 -6.22
N SER A 493 -27.87 -27.25 -6.98
CA SER A 493 -28.53 -26.02 -6.54
C SER A 493 -29.23 -26.24 -5.19
N ALA A 494 -28.88 -25.44 -4.18
CA ALA A 494 -29.63 -25.42 -2.94
C ALA A 494 -31.12 -25.17 -3.26
N SER A 495 -32.01 -25.99 -2.69
CA SER A 495 -33.46 -25.85 -2.89
C SER A 495 -34.09 -24.75 -2.03
N GLY A 496 -33.27 -24.02 -1.26
CA GLY A 496 -33.68 -22.95 -0.34
C GLY A 496 -32.47 -22.39 0.42
N LEU A 497 -32.71 -21.50 1.38
CA LEU A 497 -31.64 -20.91 2.20
C LEU A 497 -31.08 -21.94 3.18
N LYS A 498 -29.76 -22.11 3.19
CA LYS A 498 -29.05 -22.99 4.14
C LYS A 498 -28.00 -22.19 4.92
N LEU A 499 -28.19 -22.09 6.24
CA LEU A 499 -27.24 -21.51 7.17
C LEU A 499 -26.40 -22.62 7.80
N VAL A 500 -25.11 -22.65 7.51
CA VAL A 500 -24.12 -23.52 8.17
C VAL A 500 -23.38 -22.67 9.21
N ILE A 501 -23.45 -23.07 10.48
CA ILE A 501 -22.76 -22.38 11.58
C ILE A 501 -21.40 -23.04 11.79
N GLY A 502 -20.32 -22.30 11.52
CA GLY A 502 -18.94 -22.76 11.70
C GLY A 502 -18.38 -22.49 13.09
N SER A 503 -17.15 -22.93 13.33
CA SER A 503 -16.44 -22.71 14.60
C SER A 503 -16.06 -21.23 14.84
N ASP A 504 -16.23 -20.35 13.85
CA ASP A 504 -16.14 -18.89 13.96
C ASP A 504 -17.34 -18.25 14.70
N TRP A 505 -18.42 -18.99 14.96
CA TRP A 505 -19.60 -18.48 15.66
C TRP A 505 -20.17 -19.48 16.66
N THR A 506 -19.43 -19.69 17.74
CA THR A 506 -19.75 -20.68 18.79
C THR A 506 -20.71 -20.18 19.87
N SER A 507 -20.92 -18.87 20.01
CA SER A 507 -21.75 -18.28 21.05
C SER A 507 -22.60 -17.09 20.56
N GLY A 508 -23.59 -16.65 21.36
CA GLY A 508 -24.50 -15.55 21.01
C GLY A 508 -25.45 -15.84 19.84
N THR A 509 -26.28 -14.87 19.47
CA THR A 509 -27.26 -14.99 18.36
C THR A 509 -27.10 -13.91 17.28
N ASN A 510 -26.19 -12.96 17.50
CA ASN A 510 -25.74 -12.00 16.50
C ASN A 510 -24.26 -12.24 16.23
N TYR A 511 -23.92 -12.50 14.97
CA TYR A 511 -22.57 -12.87 14.54
C TYR A 511 -21.55 -11.77 14.82
N LEU A 512 -21.89 -10.52 14.57
CA LEU A 512 -21.01 -9.36 14.82
C LEU A 512 -20.92 -9.00 16.32
N ALA A 513 -21.98 -9.25 17.10
CA ALA A 513 -21.95 -8.99 18.55
C ALA A 513 -21.21 -10.09 19.33
N ALA A 514 -21.23 -11.33 18.82
CA ALA A 514 -20.46 -12.44 19.37
C ALA A 514 -18.96 -12.38 19.00
N ASN A 515 -18.61 -11.62 17.94
CA ASN A 515 -17.25 -11.38 17.47
C ASN A 515 -16.99 -9.88 17.33
N PRO A 516 -16.83 -9.12 18.44
CA PRO A 516 -16.54 -7.70 18.35
C PRO A 516 -15.23 -7.47 17.58
N LEU A 517 -15.19 -6.43 16.76
CA LEU A 517 -13.96 -6.04 16.06
C LEU A 517 -12.85 -5.75 17.09
N PRO A 518 -11.60 -6.16 16.83
CA PRO A 518 -10.49 -5.84 17.71
C PRO A 518 -10.37 -4.32 17.91
N SER A 519 -9.96 -3.90 19.11
CA SER A 519 -9.62 -2.50 19.35
C SER A 519 -8.30 -2.14 18.65
N ALA A 520 -8.09 -0.85 18.37
CA ALA A 520 -6.82 -0.36 17.82
C ALA A 520 -5.62 -0.87 18.64
N GLY A 521 -4.61 -1.42 17.96
CA GLY A 521 -3.43 -2.01 18.58
C GLY A 521 -3.64 -3.33 19.34
N ALA A 522 -4.85 -3.89 19.38
CA ALA A 522 -5.12 -5.20 19.98
C ALA A 522 -4.74 -6.34 19.02
N LEU A 523 -3.47 -6.37 18.63
CA LEU A 523 -2.93 -7.41 17.74
C LEU A 523 -2.82 -8.76 18.47
N PRO A 524 -3.08 -9.88 17.79
CA PRO A 524 -2.82 -11.20 18.35
C PRO A 524 -1.36 -11.38 18.76
N THR A 525 -1.10 -12.16 19.80
CA THR A 525 0.27 -12.40 20.31
C THR A 525 1.16 -13.18 19.35
N SER A 526 0.56 -13.87 18.37
CA SER A 526 1.27 -14.58 17.30
C SER A 526 1.76 -13.65 16.18
N ALA A 527 1.30 -12.39 16.15
CA ALA A 527 1.70 -11.43 15.13
C ALA A 527 3.14 -10.95 15.38
N VAL A 528 4.01 -11.15 14.40
CA VAL A 528 5.37 -10.57 14.42
C VAL A 528 5.27 -9.15 13.87
N THR A 529 5.52 -8.16 14.73
CA THR A 529 5.29 -6.74 14.40
C THR A 529 6.53 -5.90 14.62
N GLN A 530 6.73 -4.88 13.78
CA GLN A 530 7.70 -3.81 14.00
C GLN A 530 7.04 -2.45 13.79
N ASN A 531 7.60 -1.39 14.36
CA ASN A 531 7.11 -0.03 14.20
C ASN A 531 8.25 0.89 13.79
N ALA A 532 7.99 1.72 12.78
CA ALA A 532 9.03 2.48 12.11
C ALA A 532 9.67 3.59 12.97
N ALA A 533 9.13 3.93 14.14
CA ALA A 533 9.80 4.83 15.08
C ALA A 533 10.57 4.07 16.17
N SER A 534 10.12 2.88 16.58
CA SER A 534 10.76 2.15 17.69
C SER A 534 11.93 1.29 17.26
N ASP A 535 11.96 0.85 16.00
CA ASP A 535 12.97 -0.07 15.47
C ASP A 535 14.26 0.63 14.99
N THR A 536 14.46 1.92 15.32
CA THR A 536 15.63 2.71 14.88
C THR A 536 16.96 2.14 15.37
N ASN A 537 16.94 1.39 16.47
CA ASN A 537 18.12 0.74 17.05
C ASN A 537 18.06 -0.78 16.90
N ASP A 538 17.09 -1.31 16.15
CA ASP A 538 16.97 -2.75 15.94
C ASP A 538 18.01 -3.19 14.90
N CYS A 539 18.79 -4.18 15.30
CA CYS A 539 19.77 -4.82 14.45
C CYS A 539 19.32 -6.24 14.13
N MET A 540 19.51 -6.66 12.87
CA MET A 540 19.21 -8.02 12.46
C MET A 540 20.08 -9.02 13.21
N ASP A 541 19.41 -10.06 13.71
CA ASP A 541 20.04 -11.27 14.20
C ASP A 541 20.58 -12.06 13.01
N VAL A 542 21.84 -12.48 13.09
CA VAL A 542 22.45 -13.36 12.09
C VAL A 542 22.23 -14.80 12.52
N ASN A 543 21.88 -15.68 11.58
CA ASN A 543 21.64 -17.09 11.85
C ASN A 543 22.90 -17.75 12.44
N PRO A 544 22.82 -18.27 13.68
CA PRO A 544 24.01 -18.63 14.43
C PRO A 544 24.63 -19.96 13.98
N ALA A 545 25.73 -19.87 13.24
CA ALA A 545 26.87 -20.80 13.32
C ALA A 545 28.13 -20.01 12.91
N PRO A 546 29.21 -19.99 13.69
CA PRO A 546 30.45 -19.33 13.29
C PRO A 546 31.28 -20.23 12.35
N TYR A 547 32.00 -19.61 11.41
CA TYR A 547 32.84 -20.30 10.41
C TYR A 547 33.81 -21.34 10.99
N THR A 548 34.16 -21.19 12.27
CA THR A 548 35.16 -21.97 13.00
C THR A 548 34.62 -23.23 13.69
N SER A 549 33.33 -23.55 13.58
CA SER A 549 32.67 -24.56 14.44
C SER A 549 32.48 -25.97 13.85
N PHE A 550 33.09 -26.29 12.70
CA PHE A 550 32.79 -27.57 12.03
C PHE A 550 33.80 -28.69 12.23
N ALA A 551 33.28 -29.86 12.63
CA ALA A 551 33.94 -31.14 12.52
C ALA A 551 33.73 -31.74 11.11
N PRO A 552 34.63 -32.63 10.63
CA PRO A 552 34.47 -33.27 9.33
C PRO A 552 33.15 -34.07 9.23
N GLY A 553 32.32 -33.78 8.23
CA GLY A 553 31.13 -34.57 7.89
C GLY A 553 29.76 -33.95 8.19
N GLN A 554 29.68 -32.67 8.58
CA GLN A 554 28.41 -31.93 8.64
C GLN A 554 28.17 -31.17 7.32
N PRO A 555 26.95 -31.15 6.76
CA PRO A 555 26.62 -30.23 5.66
C PRO A 555 26.78 -28.79 6.16
N HIS A 556 27.63 -28.03 5.48
CA HIS A 556 28.16 -26.75 5.93
C HIS A 556 27.17 -25.62 5.63
N TYR A 557 26.65 -24.91 6.63
CA TYR A 557 25.97 -23.62 6.42
C TYR A 557 26.48 -22.63 7.47
N ILE A 558 27.22 -21.59 7.06
CA ILE A 558 27.77 -20.57 7.96
C ILE A 558 27.47 -19.20 7.38
N TYR A 559 26.78 -18.39 8.16
CA TYR A 559 26.45 -17.03 7.74
C TYR A 559 27.08 -15.94 8.61
N SER A 560 27.83 -16.32 9.64
CA SER A 560 28.55 -15.42 10.56
C SER A 560 30.04 -15.75 10.63
N TRP A 561 30.90 -14.73 10.73
CA TRP A 561 32.35 -14.90 10.95
C TRP A 561 32.88 -14.04 12.08
N VAL A 562 34.00 -14.49 12.67
CA VAL A 562 34.73 -13.75 13.72
C VAL A 562 35.97 -13.10 13.12
N GLY A 563 36.20 -11.81 13.40
CA GLY A 563 37.37 -11.07 12.95
C GLY A 563 37.04 -9.82 12.13
N SER A 564 38.06 -9.03 11.78
CA SER A 564 37.91 -7.76 11.05
C SER A 564 37.79 -7.94 9.54
N THR A 565 38.17 -9.10 9.01
CA THR A 565 38.10 -9.41 7.58
C THR A 565 37.24 -10.66 7.39
N PRO A 566 36.37 -10.65 6.37
CA PRO A 566 35.58 -11.83 6.05
C PRO A 566 36.47 -12.95 5.48
N PRO A 567 36.13 -14.23 5.69
CA PRO A 567 36.98 -15.35 5.32
C PRO A 567 37.19 -15.43 3.80
N SER A 568 38.33 -15.96 3.34
CA SER A 568 38.51 -16.30 1.92
C SER A 568 37.71 -17.56 1.60
N ASN A 569 36.98 -17.55 0.48
CA ASN A 569 36.32 -18.75 -0.06
C ASN A 569 37.33 -19.83 -0.46
#